data_AF-K9V0J3-F1
#
_entry.id   AF-K9V0J3-F1
#
_cell.length_a   1.000
_cell.length_b   1.000
_cell.length_c   1.000
_cell.angle_alpha   90.00
_cell.angle_beta   90.00
_cell.angle_gamma   90.00
#
_symmetry.space_group_name_H-M   'P 1'
#
loop_
_entity.id
_entity.type
_entity.pdbx_description
1 polymer ?
#
loop_
_entity_poly.entity_id
_entity_poly.type
_entity_poly.pdbx_seq_one_letter_code
_entity_poly.pdbx_strand_id
1 'polypeptide(L)'
;MPAKQKHHTVRFEMLLTPELAEHWEALAESNGISKAELVRRRMAGYRIKSIPQVNWKCYWQLLKISENIDQIAKAQNLAISQGLTPPPINYISFEELKTEISRLRLCLLLGSHEETTNELKKKDNLE
;
A
#
# COMPACT_ATOMS: atom_id res chain seq x y z
N MET A 1 -22.29 -28.94 -43.66
CA MET A 1 -21.99 -29.27 -42.24
C MET A 1 -20.57 -28.83 -41.94
N PRO A 2 -20.30 -27.98 -40.93
CA PRO A 2 -18.94 -27.60 -40.61
C PRO A 2 -18.16 -28.81 -40.10
N ALA A 3 -16.97 -29.05 -40.65
CA ALA A 3 -16.11 -30.15 -40.27
C ALA A 3 -15.71 -30.03 -38.78
N LYS A 4 -15.89 -31.10 -38.00
CA LYS A 4 -15.43 -31.16 -36.60
C LYS A 4 -13.92 -30.93 -36.57
N GLN A 5 -13.48 -29.86 -35.88
CA GLN A 5 -12.06 -29.63 -35.61
C GLN A 5 -11.51 -30.84 -34.87
N LYS A 6 -10.49 -31.49 -35.44
CA LYS A 6 -9.78 -32.59 -34.79
C LYS A 6 -8.93 -32.00 -33.66
N HIS A 7 -9.34 -32.22 -32.41
CA HIS A 7 -8.50 -31.90 -31.27
C HIS A 7 -7.31 -32.86 -31.25
N HIS A 8 -6.11 -32.32 -31.42
CA HIS A 8 -4.88 -33.07 -31.25
C HIS A 8 -4.41 -32.92 -29.80
N THR A 9 -4.32 -34.03 -29.09
CA THR A 9 -3.74 -34.06 -27.75
C THR A 9 -2.24 -34.23 -27.88
N VAL A 10 -1.46 -33.27 -27.37
CA VAL A 10 0.00 -33.34 -27.28
C VAL A 10 0.38 -33.54 -25.82
N ARG A 11 1.16 -34.58 -25.53
CA ARG A 11 1.70 -34.87 -24.20
C ARG A 11 3.19 -34.51 -24.17
N PHE A 12 3.58 -33.71 -23.18
CA PHE A 12 4.97 -33.40 -22.89
C PHE A 12 5.36 -34.08 -21.59
N GLU A 13 6.50 -34.75 -21.58
CA GLU A 13 7.09 -35.35 -20.39
C GLU A 13 8.39 -34.61 -20.07
N MET A 14 8.57 -34.28 -18.79
CA MET A 14 9.72 -33.54 -18.31
C MET A 14 10.28 -34.27 -17.10
N LEU A 15 11.55 -34.65 -17.17
CA LEU A 15 12.28 -35.23 -16.05
C LEU A 15 12.83 -34.08 -15.22
N LEU A 16 12.41 -34.00 -13.96
CA LEU A 16 12.80 -32.95 -13.02
C LEU A 16 13.36 -33.60 -11.76
N THR A 17 14.37 -32.95 -11.17
CA THR A 17 14.75 -33.25 -9.78
C THR A 17 13.63 -32.77 -8.83
N PRO A 18 13.57 -33.29 -7.59
CA PRO A 18 12.59 -32.82 -6.60
C PRO A 18 12.66 -31.30 -6.37
N GLU A 19 13.88 -30.76 -6.24
CA GLU A 19 14.13 -29.33 -6.06
C GLU A 19 13.59 -28.47 -7.22
N LEU A 20 13.82 -28.92 -8.46
CA LEU A 20 13.26 -28.26 -9.63
C LEU A 20 11.74 -28.36 -9.63
N ALA A 21 11.18 -29.52 -9.31
CA ALA A 21 9.75 -29.72 -9.27
C ALA A 21 9.06 -28.77 -8.28
N GLU A 22 9.64 -28.59 -7.09
CA GLU A 22 9.18 -27.62 -6.07
C GLU A 22 9.32 -26.18 -6.55
N HIS A 23 10.46 -25.81 -7.15
CA HIS A 23 10.67 -24.49 -7.71
C HIS A 23 9.60 -24.11 -8.75
N TRP A 24 9.27 -25.06 -9.65
CA TRP A 24 8.24 -24.85 -10.66
C TRP A 24 6.83 -24.74 -10.06
N GLU A 25 6.56 -25.46 -8.97
CA GLU A 25 5.28 -25.35 -8.26
C GLU A 25 5.14 -23.98 -7.59
N ALA A 26 6.16 -23.54 -6.84
CA ALA A 26 6.19 -22.23 -6.20
C ALA A 26 6.07 -21.07 -7.22
N LEU A 27 6.71 -21.21 -8.39
CA LEU A 27 6.57 -20.24 -9.47
C LEU A 27 5.14 -20.21 -10.03
N ALA A 28 4.46 -21.35 -10.10
CA ALA A 28 3.09 -21.42 -10.58
C ALA A 28 2.12 -20.77 -9.58
N GLU A 29 2.27 -21.10 -8.29
CA GLU A 29 1.50 -20.54 -7.18
C GLU A 29 1.63 -19.02 -7.07
N SER A 30 2.86 -18.50 -7.14
CA SER A 30 3.11 -17.05 -7.10
C SER A 30 2.48 -16.29 -8.27
N ASN A 31 2.18 -16.98 -9.38
CA ASN A 31 1.49 -16.43 -10.54
C ASN A 31 -0.01 -16.80 -10.59
N GLY A 32 -0.53 -17.51 -9.59
CA GLY A 32 -1.94 -17.91 -9.50
C GLY A 32 -2.39 -18.84 -10.62
N ILE A 33 -1.49 -19.64 -11.20
CA ILE A 33 -1.78 -20.58 -12.29
C ILE A 33 -1.29 -21.99 -11.95
N SER A 34 -1.77 -23.01 -12.67
CA SER A 34 -1.26 -24.37 -12.51
C SER A 34 0.12 -24.53 -13.14
N LYS A 35 0.94 -25.43 -12.60
CA LYS A 35 2.25 -25.79 -13.17
C LYS A 35 2.18 -26.18 -14.64
N ALA A 36 1.15 -26.92 -15.05
CA ALA A 36 0.96 -27.29 -16.46
C ALA A 36 0.72 -26.06 -17.35
N GLU A 37 -0.05 -25.08 -16.88
CA GLU A 37 -0.31 -23.84 -17.60
C GLU A 37 0.95 -22.96 -17.67
N LEU A 38 1.71 -22.89 -16.58
CA LEU A 38 2.99 -22.22 -16.52
C LEU A 38 3.97 -22.77 -17.57
N VAL A 39 4.10 -24.10 -17.66
CA VAL A 39 4.95 -24.77 -18.67
C VAL A 39 4.46 -24.48 -20.08
N ARG A 40 3.14 -24.59 -20.36
CA ARG A 40 2.58 -24.28 -21.69
C ARG A 40 2.90 -22.85 -22.12
N ARG A 41 2.70 -21.86 -21.23
CA ARG A 41 2.97 -20.45 -21.53
C ARG A 41 4.45 -20.18 -21.77
N ARG A 42 5.32 -20.79 -20.97
CA ARG A 42 6.78 -20.64 -21.12
C ARG A 42 7.27 -21.24 -22.44
N MET A 43 6.76 -22.42 -22.81
CA MET A 43 7.08 -23.09 -24.08
C MET A 43 6.59 -22.30 -25.30
N ALA A 44 5.43 -21.64 -25.17
CA ALA A 44 4.89 -20.78 -26.22
C ALA A 44 5.49 -19.35 -26.25
N GLY A 45 6.50 -19.07 -25.41
CA GLY A 45 7.18 -17.77 -25.35
C GLY A 45 6.34 -16.64 -24.74
N TYR A 46 5.21 -16.95 -24.11
CA TYR A 46 4.38 -15.93 -23.47
C TYR A 46 4.96 -15.49 -22.13
N ARG A 47 5.02 -14.17 -21.92
CA ARG A 47 5.33 -13.59 -20.60
C ARG A 47 4.17 -13.86 -19.66
N ILE A 48 4.44 -14.54 -18.55
CA ILE A 48 3.49 -14.64 -17.45
C ILE A 48 3.49 -13.28 -16.75
N LYS A 49 2.42 -12.51 -16.93
CA LYS A 49 2.20 -11.31 -16.13
C LYS A 49 1.68 -11.77 -14.77
N SER A 50 2.48 -11.59 -13.73
CA SER A 50 1.97 -11.72 -12.37
C SER A 50 0.83 -10.73 -12.19
N ILE A 51 -0.29 -11.19 -11.65
CA ILE A 51 -1.32 -10.27 -11.16
C ILE A 51 -0.66 -9.57 -9.97
N PRO A 52 -0.43 -8.25 -10.00
CA PRO A 52 0.14 -7.57 -8.85
C PRO A 52 -0.77 -7.87 -7.66
N GLN A 53 -0.21 -8.40 -6.58
CA GLN A 53 -0.95 -8.53 -5.33
C GLN A 53 -1.23 -7.11 -4.85
N VAL A 54 -2.39 -6.57 -5.25
CA VAL A 54 -2.81 -5.24 -4.84
C VAL A 54 -3.02 -5.30 -3.34
N ASN A 55 -2.22 -4.52 -2.60
CA ASN A 55 -2.43 -4.35 -1.17
C ASN A 55 -3.71 -3.53 -0.96
N TRP A 56 -4.85 -4.21 -0.95
CA TRP A 56 -6.16 -3.57 -0.83
C TRP A 56 -6.28 -2.69 0.40
N LYS A 57 -5.59 -3.05 1.50
CA LYS A 57 -5.53 -2.21 2.71
C LYS A 57 -4.87 -0.86 2.43
N CYS A 58 -3.78 -0.84 1.68
CA CYS A 58 -3.11 0.40 1.27
C CYS A 58 -4.02 1.24 0.35
N TYR A 59 -4.68 0.61 -0.62
CA TYR A 59 -5.62 1.30 -1.51
C TYR A 59 -6.78 1.94 -0.74
N TRP A 60 -7.38 1.21 0.21
CA TRP A 60 -8.41 1.73 1.10
C TRP A 60 -7.94 2.87 1.99
N GLN A 61 -6.70 2.81 2.49
CA GLN A 61 -6.12 3.90 3.28
C GLN A 61 -5.90 5.16 2.44
N LEU A 62 -5.41 5.01 1.21
CA LEU A 62 -5.26 6.13 0.26
C LEU A 62 -6.62 6.75 -0.08
N LEU A 63 -7.65 5.92 -0.29
CA LEU A 63 -9.01 6.42 -0.52
C LEU A 63 -9.50 7.26 0.65
N LYS A 64 -9.37 6.79 1.90
CA LYS A 64 -9.76 7.58 3.09
C LYS A 64 -9.00 8.91 3.21
N ILE A 65 -7.72 8.92 2.88
CA ILE A 65 -6.93 10.16 2.86
C ILE A 65 -7.50 11.13 1.83
N SER A 66 -7.82 10.65 0.62
CA SER A 66 -8.40 11.49 -0.43
C SER A 66 -9.77 12.06 -0.05
N GLU A 67 -10.63 11.27 0.59
CA GLU A 67 -11.94 11.72 1.08
C GLU A 67 -11.80 12.80 2.15
N ASN A 68 -10.87 12.63 3.10
CA ASN A 68 -10.61 13.63 4.13
C ASN A 68 -10.12 14.96 3.53
N ILE A 69 -9.23 14.91 2.52
CA ILE A 69 -8.74 16.12 1.84
C ILE A 69 -9.88 16.84 1.12
N ASP A 70 -10.76 16.09 0.44
CA ASP A 70 -11.92 16.65 -0.26
C ASP A 70 -12.90 17.33 0.71
N GLN A 71 -13.15 16.72 1.88
CA GLN A 71 -13.98 17.32 2.92
C GLN A 71 -13.37 18.60 3.49
N ILE A 72 -12.06 18.63 3.75
CA ILE A 72 -11.36 19.83 4.21
C ILE A 72 -11.48 20.95 3.17
N ALA A 73 -11.26 20.64 1.89
CA ALA A 73 -11.37 21.62 0.81
C ALA A 73 -12.80 22.18 0.71
N LYS A 74 -13.82 21.33 0.79
CA LYS A 74 -15.23 21.76 0.80
C LYS A 74 -15.55 22.64 2.00
N ALA A 75 -15.09 22.29 3.19
CA ALA A 75 -15.31 23.09 4.39
C ALA A 75 -14.63 24.46 4.29
N GLN A 76 -13.41 24.53 3.77
CA GLN A 76 -12.72 25.79 3.52
C GLN A 76 -13.44 26.66 2.49
N ASN A 77 -13.84 26.07 1.35
CA ASN A 77 -14.57 26.79 0.30
C ASN A 77 -15.93 27.31 0.81
N LEU A 78 -16.63 26.53 1.64
CA LEU A 78 -17.86 26.95 2.29
C LEU A 78 -17.62 28.13 3.24
N ALA A 79 -16.59 28.06 4.09
CA ALA A 79 -16.25 29.15 5.01
C ALA A 79 -15.91 30.45 4.25
N ILE A 80 -15.14 30.35 3.16
CA ILE A 80 -14.83 31.49 2.28
C ILE A 80 -16.11 32.06 1.66
N SER A 81 -17.01 31.21 1.16
CA SER A 81 -18.29 31.64 0.57
C SER A 81 -19.22 32.33 1.60
N GLN A 82 -19.05 32.02 2.88
CA GLN A 82 -19.76 32.65 4.00
C GLN A 82 -19.07 33.93 4.51
N GLY A 83 -17.99 34.38 3.86
CA GLY A 83 -17.29 35.62 4.19
C GLY A 83 -16.22 35.49 5.28
N LEU A 84 -15.87 34.27 5.71
CA LEU A 84 -14.79 34.03 6.66
C LEU A 84 -13.45 34.00 5.92
N THR A 85 -12.44 34.71 6.45
CA THR A 85 -11.07 34.65 5.95
C THR A 85 -10.33 33.49 6.63
N PRO A 86 -9.91 32.43 5.90
CA PRO A 86 -9.17 31.33 6.51
C PRO A 86 -7.81 31.80 7.03
N PRO A 87 -7.32 31.23 8.14
CA PRO A 87 -5.98 31.54 8.64
C PRO A 87 -4.91 31.13 7.63
N PRO A 88 -3.76 31.82 7.59
CA PRO A 88 -2.66 31.48 6.70
C PRO A 88 -2.19 30.05 6.96
N ILE A 89 -2.12 29.25 5.89
CA ILE A 89 -1.59 27.89 5.96
C ILE A 89 -0.07 27.99 6.08
N ASN A 90 0.46 27.61 7.24
CA ASN A 90 1.89 27.36 7.37
C ASN A 90 2.22 26.05 6.66
N TYR A 91 3.00 26.12 5.58
CA TYR A 91 3.51 24.95 4.89
C TYR A 91 4.51 24.26 5.81
N ILE A 92 4.10 23.15 6.41
CA ILE A 92 4.96 22.27 7.18
C ILE A 92 5.46 21.20 6.21
N SER A 93 6.75 20.90 6.21
CA SER A 93 7.29 19.83 5.36
C SER A 93 6.70 18.47 5.76
N PHE A 94 6.63 17.53 4.81
CA PHE A 94 6.08 16.19 5.08
C PHE A 94 6.83 15.44 6.21
N GLU A 95 8.13 15.72 6.37
CA GLU A 95 8.95 15.15 7.44
C GLU A 95 8.63 15.74 8.82
N GLU A 96 8.37 17.05 8.88
CA GLU A 96 7.87 17.68 10.11
C GLU A 96 6.46 17.18 10.47
N LEU A 97 5.58 16.96 9.48
CA LEU A 97 4.25 16.39 9.70
C LEU A 97 4.32 14.96 10.27
N LYS A 98 5.20 14.10 9.75
CA LYS A 98 5.44 12.77 10.32
C LYS A 98 5.89 12.84 11.78
N THR A 99 6.76 13.81 12.09
CA THR A 99 7.32 14.01 13.43
C THR A 99 6.22 14.41 14.41
N GLU A 100 5.36 15.36 14.03
CA GLU A 100 4.23 15.79 14.86
C GLU A 100 3.14 14.72 15.01
N ILE A 101 2.82 13.96 13.95
CA ILE A 101 1.90 12.81 14.06
C ILE A 101 2.46 11.76 15.04
N SER A 102 3.76 11.50 15.00
CA SER A 102 4.42 10.55 15.90
C SER A 102 4.39 11.04 17.35
N ARG A 103 4.61 12.35 17.57
CA ARG A 103 4.51 12.99 18.89
C ARG A 103 3.07 12.92 19.44
N LEU A 104 2.08 13.28 18.64
CA LEU A 104 0.66 13.20 19.01
C LEU A 104 0.25 11.77 19.36
N ARG A 105 0.68 10.78 18.58
CA ARG A 105 0.42 9.37 18.84
C ARG A 105 1.05 8.92 20.18
N LEU A 106 2.25 9.39 20.47
CA LEU A 106 2.94 9.10 21.73
C LEU A 106 2.22 9.75 22.92
N CYS A 107 1.75 10.99 22.79
CA CYS A 107 0.93 11.66 23.81
C CYS A 107 -0.43 10.98 24.05
N LEU A 108 -1.08 10.47 23.00
CA LEU A 108 -2.34 9.73 23.10
C LEU A 108 -2.18 8.34 23.72
N LEU A 109 -1.03 7.69 23.49
CA LEU A 109 -0.71 6.37 24.07
C LEU A 109 -0.26 6.47 25.53
N LEU A 110 0.43 7.55 25.89
CA LEU A 110 1.03 7.72 27.22
C LEU A 110 0.19 8.60 28.17
N GLY A 111 -0.86 9.27 27.66
CA GLY A 111 -1.70 10.17 28.45
C GLY A 111 -0.94 11.43 28.87
N SER A 112 -1.06 12.51 28.09
CA SER A 112 -0.65 13.89 28.39
C SER A 112 0.61 14.09 29.26
N HIS A 113 1.76 14.36 28.62
CA HIS A 113 2.93 14.97 29.27
C HIS A 113 2.78 16.50 29.28
N GLU A 114 1.80 17.04 30.01
CA GLU A 114 1.72 18.51 30.21
C GLU A 114 2.67 19.04 31.29
N GLU A 115 3.40 18.18 32.01
CA GLU A 115 4.22 18.63 33.15
C GLU A 115 5.75 18.68 32.93
N THR A 116 6.31 18.07 31.88
CA THR A 116 7.78 17.98 31.78
C THR A 116 8.48 19.24 31.28
N THR A 117 7.79 20.17 30.61
CA THR A 117 8.43 21.44 30.16
C THR A 117 8.63 22.47 31.26
N ASN A 118 7.94 22.38 32.40
CA ASN A 118 8.12 23.32 33.50
C ASN A 118 9.21 22.90 34.50
N GLU A 119 9.59 21.62 34.56
CA GLU A 119 10.67 21.18 35.46
C GLU A 119 12.07 21.36 34.88
N LEU A 120 12.23 21.33 33.55
CA LEU A 120 13.53 21.55 32.90
C LEU A 120 13.99 23.01 32.96
N LYS A 121 13.07 23.99 32.97
CA LYS A 121 13.43 25.42 33.06
C LYS A 121 13.85 25.89 34.46
N LYS A 122 13.58 25.10 35.51
CA LYS A 122 13.96 25.45 36.89
C LYS A 122 15.38 25.01 37.28
N LYS A 123 15.98 24.05 36.57
CA LYS A 123 17.35 23.60 36.86
C LYS A 123 18.43 24.43 36.17
N ASP A 124 18.09 25.12 35.08
CA ASP A 124 19.05 25.95 34.33
C ASP A 124 19.17 27.39 34.86
N ASN A 125 18.47 27.74 35.95
CA ASN A 125 18.52 29.08 36.58
C ASN A 125 19.08 29.05 38.01
N LEU A 126 19.76 27.98 38.40
CA LEU A 126 20.39 27.81 39.71
C LEU A 126 21.79 27.18 39.54
N GLU A 127 22.64 27.84 38.74
CA GLU A 127 24.11 27.80 38.85
C GLU A 127 24.66 29.21 38.76
#